data_AF-A0A6G2DEZ2-F1
#
_entry.id   AF-A0A6G2DEZ2-F1
#
_cell.length_a   1.000
_cell.length_b   1.000
_cell.length_c   1.000
_cell.angle_alpha   90.00
_cell.angle_beta   90.00
_cell.angle_gamma   90.00
#
_symmetry.space_group_name_H-M   'P 1'
#
loop_
_entity.id
_entity.type
_entity.pdbx_description
1 polymer ?
#
loop_
_entity_poly.entity_id
_entity_poly.type
_entity_poly.pdbx_seq_one_letter_code
_entity_poly.pdbx_strand_id
1 'polypeptide(L)' 'MSIELLKKLTGEEDTQLLMLLQTRATNLILSETNRTSLTPALSLLIPEVAIELHNRSGAEGERSRTEGGI' A
#
# COMPACT_ATOMS: atom_id res chain seq x y z
N MET A 1 -11.41 5.77 2.65
CA MET A 1 -10.51 5.36 3.76
C MET A 1 -9.71 6.58 4.21
N SER A 2 -9.50 6.77 5.52
CA SER A 2 -8.75 7.92 6.05
C SER A 2 -7.23 7.69 5.98
N ILE A 3 -6.47 8.69 5.56
CA ILE A 3 -5.00 8.65 5.61
C ILE A 3 -4.48 8.53 7.05
N GLU A 4 -5.18 9.11 8.02
CA GLU A 4 -4.83 8.99 9.45
C GLU A 4 -4.86 7.55 9.95
N LEU A 5 -5.70 6.69 9.35
CA LEU A 5 -5.68 5.26 9.65
C LEU A 5 -4.39 4.61 9.14
N LEU A 6 -3.99 4.93 7.90
CA LEU A 6 -2.77 4.38 7.31
C LEU A 6 -1.54 4.83 8.10
N LYS A 7 -1.46 6.09 8.55
CA LYS A 7 -0.38 6.56 9.44
C LYS A 7 -0.25 5.71 10.69
N LYS A 8 -1.37 5.48 11.39
CA LYS A 8 -1.39 4.66 12.62
C LYS A 8 -0.98 3.21 12.39
N LEU A 9 -1.34 2.62 11.25
CA LEU A 9 -1.07 1.21 10.95
C LEU A 9 0.34 0.97 10.41
N THR A 10 0.92 1.94 9.71
CA THR A 10 2.25 1.82 9.08
C THR A 10 3.37 2.46 9.91
N GLY A 11 3.04 3.44 10.76
CA GLY A 11 4.02 4.30 11.42
C GLY A 11 4.64 5.37 10.49
N GLU A 12 4.19 5.46 9.24
CA GLU A 12 4.65 6.44 8.27
C GLU A 12 3.91 7.78 8.46
N GLU A 13 4.65 8.89 8.39
CA GLU A 13 4.11 10.24 8.52
C GLU A 13 4.07 10.99 7.18
N ASP A 14 4.80 10.50 6.17
CA ASP A 14 4.75 11.01 4.79
C ASP A 14 3.36 10.78 4.19
N THR A 15 2.55 11.82 4.30
CA THR A 15 1.18 11.85 3.83
C THR A 15 1.10 11.71 2.31
N GLN A 16 2.08 12.22 1.56
CA GLN A 16 2.09 12.12 0.10
C GLN A 16 2.36 10.68 -0.34
N LEU A 17 3.31 10.02 0.33
CA LEU A 17 3.57 8.59 0.12
C LEU A 17 2.32 7.76 0.41
N LEU A 18 1.66 7.98 1.54
CA LEU A 18 0.46 7.23 1.92
C LEU A 18 -0.72 7.47 0.95
N MET A 19 -0.88 8.68 0.44
CA MET A 19 -1.86 8.97 -0.61
C MET A 19 -1.54 8.22 -1.90
N LEU A 20 -0.27 8.21 -2.33
CA LEU A 20 0.17 7.47 -3.51
C LEU A 20 -0.10 5.96 -3.36
N LEU A 21 0.22 5.38 -2.21
CA LEU A 21 -0.02 3.97 -1.91
C LEU A 21 -1.52 3.64 -1.87
N GLN A 22 -2.34 4.52 -1.30
CA GLN A 22 -3.81 4.39 -1.33
C GLN A 22 -4.35 4.39 -2.77
N THR A 23 -3.88 5.30 -3.63
CA THR A 23 -4.26 5.34 -5.05
C THR A 23 -3.84 4.07 -5.77
N ARG A 24 -2.60 3.61 -5.55
CA ARG A 24 -2.09 2.38 -6.16
C ARG A 24 -2.89 1.16 -5.71
N ALA A 25 -3.16 1.03 -4.42
CA ALA A 25 -3.99 -0.04 -3.85
C ALA A 25 -5.39 -0.06 -4.49
N THR A 26 -6.03 1.10 -4.62
CA THR A 26 -7.34 1.24 -5.26
C THR A 26 -7.31 0.75 -6.71
N ASN A 27 -6.33 1.20 -7.49
CA ASN A 27 -6.19 0.81 -8.89
C ASN A 27 -5.89 -0.69 -9.05
N LEU A 28 -5.09 -1.26 -8.13
CA LEU A 28 -4.80 -2.69 -8.14
C LEU A 28 -6.07 -3.51 -7.90
N ILE A 29 -6.85 -3.18 -6.86
CA ILE A 29 -8.13 -3.86 -6.57
C ILE A 29 -9.08 -3.78 -7.77
N LEU A 30 -9.20 -2.61 -8.40
CA LEU A 30 -10.03 -2.42 -9.59
C LEU A 30 -9.56 -3.29 -10.76
N SER A 31 -8.25 -3.30 -11.04
CA SER A 31 -7.64 -4.10 -12.11
C SER A 31 -7.83 -5.60 -11.89
N GLU A 32 -7.46 -6.09 -10.70
CA GLU A 32 -7.53 -7.53 -10.37
C GLU A 32 -8.97 -8.06 -10.33
N THR A 33 -9.94 -7.21 -10.01
CA THR A 33 -11.36 -7.58 -10.01
C THR A 33 -12.08 -7.25 -11.32
N ASN A 34 -11.37 -6.71 -12.31
CA ASN A 34 -11.90 -6.24 -13.59
C ASN A 34 -13.11 -5.29 -13.42
N ARG A 35 -12.93 -4.25 -12.61
CA ARG A 35 -13.96 -3.26 -12.28
C ARG A 35 -13.46 -1.84 -12.55
N THR A 36 -14.40 -0.95 -12.81
CA THR A 36 -14.16 0.50 -12.93
C THR A 36 -14.56 1.27 -11.67
N SER A 37 -15.24 0.62 -10.72
CA SER A 37 -15.62 1.19 -9.43
C SER A 37 -15.58 0.14 -8.31
N LEU A 38 -15.28 0.60 -7.10
CA LEU A 38 -15.22 -0.26 -5.92
C LEU A 38 -16.63 -0.47 -5.35
N THR A 39 -16.93 -1.73 -5.00
CA THR A 39 -18.06 -2.02 -4.12
C THR A 39 -17.70 -1.66 -2.67
N PRO A 40 -18.69 -1.53 -1.77
CA PRO A 40 -18.41 -1.34 -0.35
C PRO A 40 -17.49 -2.42 0.22
N ALA A 41 -17.68 -3.69 -0.16
CA ALA A 41 -16.84 -4.79 0.28
C ALA A 41 -15.39 -4.67 -0.21
N LEU A 42 -15.18 -4.29 -1.47
CA LEU A 42 -13.83 -4.11 -2.03
C LEU A 42 -13.11 -2.88 -1.46
N SER A 43 -13.86 -1.86 -1.04
CA SER A 43 -13.30 -0.67 -0.40
C SER A 43 -12.66 -0.98 0.96
N LEU A 44 -13.05 -2.09 1.60
CA LEU A 44 -12.44 -2.57 2.84
C LEU A 44 -11.03 -3.17 2.62
N LEU A 45 -10.66 -3.49 1.38
CA LEU A 45 -9.36 -4.09 1.06
C LEU A 45 -8.26 -3.05 0.83
N ILE A 46 -8.62 -1.78 0.60
CA ILE A 46 -7.65 -0.71 0.32
C ILE A 46 -6.58 -0.57 1.43
N PRO A 47 -6.91 -0.57 2.74
CA PRO A 47 -5.89 -0.48 3.78
C PRO A 47 -4.91 -1.65 3.74
N GLU A 48 -5.44 -2.87 3.61
CA GLU A 48 -4.63 -4.10 3.59
C GLU A 48 -3.61 -4.08 2.45
N VAL A 49 -4.07 -3.77 1.23
CA VAL A 49 -3.21 -3.68 0.04
C VAL A 49 -2.22 -2.51 0.15
N ALA A 50 -2.63 -1.36 0.69
CA ALA A 50 -1.74 -0.22 0.87
C ALA A 50 -0.62 -0.52 1.88
N ILE A 51 -0.91 -1.23 2.97
CA ILE A 51 0.07 -1.67 3.97
C ILE A 51 1.04 -2.69 3.36
N GLU A 52 0.54 -3.65 2.57
CA GLU A 52 1.42 -4.60 1.87
C GLU A 52 2.40 -3.88 0.94
N LEU A 53 1.91 -2.93 0.13
CA LEU A 53 2.74 -2.13 -0.78
C LEU A 53 3.78 -1.29 -0.02
N HIS A 54 3.40 -0.69 1.11
CA HIS A 54 4.32 0.03 2.00
C HIS A 54 5.46 -0.89 2.48
N ASN A 55 5.10 -2.05 3.06
CA ASN A 55 6.05 -2.98 3.64
C ASN A 55 7.03 -3.55 2.59
N ARG A 56 6.54 -3.82 1.38
CA ARG A 56 7.38 -4.27 0.26
C ARG A 56 8.40 -3.22 -0.18
N SER A 57 7.98 -1.96 -0.23
CA SER A 57 8.87 -0.84 -0.61
C SER A 57 10.03 -0.66 0.38
N GLY A 58 9.78 -0.90 1.67
CA GLY A 58 10.84 -0.93 2.69
C GLY A 58 11.74 -2.17 2.61
N ALA A 59 11.18 -3.34 2.29
CA ALA A 59 11.92 -4.61 2.25
C ALA A 59 12.88 -4.72 1.05
N GLU A 60 12.56 -4.13 -0.10
CA GLU A 60 13.44 -4.16 -1.29
C GLU A 60 14.77 -3.39 -1.06
N GLY A 61 14.74 -2.35 -0.22
CA GLY A 61 15.95 -1.64 0.21
C GLY A 61 16.86 -2.46 1.14
N GLU A 62 16.28 -3.34 1.96
CA GLU A 62 17.03 -4.20 2.90
C GLU A 62 17.57 -5.47 2.22
N ARG A 63 16.82 -6.07 1.28
CA ARG A 63 17.30 -7.20 0.47
C ARG A 63 18.49 -6.83 -0.41
N SER A 64 18.49 -5.63 -0.99
CA SER A 64 19.64 -5.11 -1.76
C SER A 64 20.91 -4.95 -0.90
N ARG A 65 20.80 -4.78 0.42
CA ARG A 65 21.96 -4.69 1.34
C ARG A 65 22.48 -6.04 1.81
N THR A 66 21.63 -7.07 1.85
CA THR A 66 22.00 -8.40 2.34
C THR A 66 22.59 -9.30 1.25
N GLU A 67 22.30 -9.05 -0.03
CA GLU A 67 22.91 -9.79 -1.15
C GLU A 67 24.29 -9.24 -1.59
N GLY A 68 24.73 -8.10 -1.03
CA GLY A 68 26.01 -7.47 -1.36
C GLY A 68 27.20 -7.86 -0.45
N GLY A 69 27.03 -8.85 0.44
CA GLY A 69 28.06 -9.28 1.38
C GLY A 69 28.45 -10.75 1.18
N ILE A 70 29.65 -10.94 0.58
CA ILE A 70 30.48 -12.16 0.38
C ILE A 70 29.93 -13.32 -0.44
#